data_AF-A0A4V0EPK2-F1
#
_entry.id   AF-A0A4V0EPK2-F1
#
_cell.length_a   1.000
_cell.length_b   1.000
_cell.length_c   1.000
_cell.angle_alpha   90.00
_cell.angle_beta   90.00
_cell.angle_gamma   90.00
#
_symmetry.space_group_name_H-M   'P 1'
#
loop_
_entity.id
_entity.type
_entity.pdbx_description
1 polymer ?
#
loop_
_entity_poly.entity_id
_entity_poly.type
_entity_poly.pdbx_seq_one_letter_code
_entity_poly.pdbx_strand_id
1 'polypeptide(L)'
;MWIIKKLLDLLNRFTKKCNTLYLDYDKNQKKKAQERLDALKILETKEYIFKNVSSKTKQNNYFKIAFFATVIMVVLFPIIVSLNAPNNLLIEICSIFILLLSLSYTYNSFIVSLLSLNRYLRKILFSILTFINVFILGDIIIASISNTNTPNRILNFFENLFTEYKLQIAFGNDIWLFWLIFTLMTASSCISLYLVLKTQDVFELEFMETENRLLLSSLAIVTFIIGIDIDKVKPIGILCLILVIQTAFFEVFYSFLLSKMYEKAQSIIQEQVLKNEDSIDYNRLVECYYYGGEKYKEKLLSTEKFLVIIVKNELKSLKDLKTYDNYRLYKAIRARNI
;
A
#
# COMPACT_ATOMS: atom_id res chain seq x y z
N MET A 1 -2.38 49.34 -19.98
CA MET A 1 -3.46 49.26 -18.98
C MET A 1 -4.60 48.30 -19.36
N TRP A 2 -5.12 48.34 -20.60
CA TRP A 2 -6.22 47.47 -21.06
C TRP A 2 -5.88 45.96 -21.09
N ILE A 3 -4.67 45.61 -21.54
CA ILE A 3 -4.17 44.23 -21.61
C ILE A 3 -4.08 43.60 -20.21
N ILE A 4 -3.58 44.36 -19.22
CA ILE A 4 -3.45 43.91 -17.82
C ILE A 4 -4.83 43.64 -17.21
N LYS A 5 -5.82 44.50 -17.48
CA LYS A 5 -7.20 44.31 -17.01
C LYS A 5 -7.84 43.05 -17.60
N LYS A 6 -7.59 42.79 -18.90
CA LYS A 6 -8.07 41.58 -19.59
C LYS A 6 -7.40 40.30 -19.06
N LEU A 7 -6.11 40.38 -18.71
CA LEU A 7 -5.36 39.28 -18.11
C LEU A 7 -5.87 38.95 -16.70
N LEU A 8 -6.13 39.98 -15.89
CA LEU A 8 -6.68 39.84 -14.54
C LEU A 8 -8.09 39.21 -14.58
N ASP A 9 -8.93 39.62 -15.52
CA ASP A 9 -10.25 39.04 -15.75
C ASP A 9 -10.17 37.56 -16.15
N LEU A 10 -9.21 37.21 -17.01
CA LEU A 10 -8.99 35.83 -17.44
C LEU A 10 -8.53 34.95 -16.27
N LEU A 11 -7.64 35.48 -15.44
CA LEU A 11 -7.10 34.80 -14.25
C LEU A 11 -8.20 34.60 -13.20
N ASN A 12 -9.04 35.60 -12.96
CA ASN A 12 -10.22 35.47 -12.09
C ASN A 12 -11.21 34.43 -12.61
N ARG A 13 -11.45 34.38 -13.92
CA ARG A 13 -12.32 33.37 -14.54
C ARG A 13 -11.74 31.97 -14.39
N PHE A 14 -10.43 31.82 -14.56
CA PHE A 14 -9.71 30.57 -14.36
C PHE A 14 -9.78 30.11 -12.89
N THR A 15 -9.46 30.99 -11.95
CA THR A 15 -9.54 30.72 -10.51
C THR A 15 -10.94 30.28 -10.11
N LYS A 16 -11.99 30.97 -10.59
CA LYS A 16 -13.38 30.59 -10.32
C LYS A 16 -13.71 29.19 -10.84
N LYS A 17 -13.23 28.85 -12.05
CA LYS A 17 -13.43 27.54 -12.68
C LYS A 17 -12.69 26.42 -11.94
N CYS A 18 -11.44 26.66 -11.53
CA CYS A 18 -10.69 25.73 -10.69
C CYS A 18 -11.38 25.50 -9.34
N ASN A 19 -11.92 26.56 -8.73
CA ASN A 19 -12.60 26.45 -7.44
C ASN A 19 -13.91 25.66 -7.54
N THR A 20 -14.66 25.83 -8.65
CA THR A 20 -15.88 25.02 -8.90
C THR A 20 -15.54 23.55 -9.15
N LEU A 21 -14.49 23.27 -9.93
CA LEU A 21 -14.02 21.90 -10.16
C LEU A 21 -13.54 21.23 -8.88
N TYR A 22 -12.86 21.97 -8.00
CA TYR A 22 -12.43 21.47 -6.70
C TYR A 22 -13.63 21.13 -5.79
N LEU A 23 -14.62 22.01 -5.69
CA LEU A 23 -15.83 21.77 -4.89
C LEU A 23 -16.64 20.58 -5.40
N ASP A 24 -16.78 20.44 -6.71
CA ASP A 24 -17.48 19.29 -7.31
C ASP A 24 -16.70 17.99 -7.12
N TYR A 25 -15.36 18.04 -7.20
CA TYR A 25 -14.50 16.91 -6.87
C TYR A 25 -14.64 16.49 -5.40
N ASP A 26 -14.59 17.42 -4.45
CA ASP A 26 -14.74 17.16 -3.01
C ASP A 26 -16.11 16.55 -2.70
N LYS A 27 -17.18 17.10 -3.28
CA LYS A 27 -18.55 16.58 -3.13
C LYS A 27 -18.67 15.15 -3.69
N ASN A 28 -18.10 14.89 -4.86
CA ASN A 28 -18.09 13.56 -5.46
C ASN A 28 -17.25 12.55 -4.66
N GLN A 29 -16.15 12.98 -4.04
CA GLN A 29 -15.35 12.13 -3.15
C GLN A 29 -16.11 11.79 -1.86
N LYS A 30 -16.75 12.78 -1.24
CA LYS A 30 -17.62 12.57 -0.06
C LYS A 30 -18.78 11.63 -0.36
N LYS A 31 -19.43 11.81 -1.52
CA LYS A 31 -20.51 10.91 -1.98
C LYS A 31 -20.02 9.48 -2.13
N LYS A 32 -18.86 9.27 -2.77
CA LYS A 32 -18.26 7.93 -2.91
C LYS A 32 -17.84 7.32 -1.56
N ALA A 33 -17.37 8.13 -0.62
CA ALA A 33 -17.07 7.67 0.73
C ALA A 33 -18.34 7.23 1.45
N GLN A 34 -19.43 7.97 1.30
CA GLN A 34 -20.74 7.59 1.84
C GLN A 34 -21.28 6.31 1.20
N GLU A 35 -21.21 6.18 -0.12
CA GLU A 35 -21.60 4.94 -0.84
C GLU A 35 -20.78 3.72 -0.37
N ARG A 36 -19.52 3.90 0.05
CA ARG A 36 -18.71 2.83 0.64
C ARG A 36 -19.19 2.43 2.03
N LEU A 37 -19.54 3.41 2.85
CA LEU A 37 -20.08 3.17 4.19
C LEU A 37 -21.45 2.47 4.08
N ASP A 38 -22.34 2.94 3.21
CA ASP A 38 -23.67 2.36 3.01
C ASP A 38 -23.60 0.90 2.48
N ALA A 39 -22.54 0.56 1.73
CA ALA A 39 -22.29 -0.80 1.25
C ALA A 39 -21.60 -1.72 2.28
N LEU A 40 -21.04 -1.15 3.36
CA LEU A 40 -20.30 -1.87 4.38
C LEU A 40 -21.26 -2.33 5.49
N LYS A 41 -21.44 -3.64 5.63
CA LYS A 41 -22.18 -4.22 6.75
C LYS A 41 -21.22 -4.80 7.77
N ILE A 42 -21.45 -4.50 9.04
CA ILE A 42 -20.62 -4.92 10.18
C ILE A 42 -20.80 -6.42 10.45
N LEU A 43 -21.99 -6.99 10.22
CA LEU A 43 -22.23 -8.43 10.41
C LEU A 43 -21.67 -9.31 9.28
N GLU A 44 -21.37 -8.74 8.11
CA GLU A 44 -20.79 -9.50 7.00
C GLU A 44 -19.29 -9.81 7.26
N THR A 45 -18.80 -10.92 6.70
CA THR A 45 -17.43 -11.40 6.91
C THR A 45 -16.39 -10.53 6.19
N LYS A 46 -15.17 -10.46 6.73
CA LYS A 46 -14.01 -9.77 6.12
C LYS A 46 -13.86 -10.06 4.62
N GLU A 47 -14.07 -11.31 4.22
CA GLU A 47 -14.00 -11.73 2.81
C GLU A 47 -15.09 -11.11 1.92
N TYR A 48 -16.31 -10.93 2.43
CA TYR A 48 -17.40 -10.31 1.69
C TYR A 48 -17.13 -8.83 1.45
N ILE A 49 -16.64 -8.12 2.46
CA ILE A 49 -16.34 -6.69 2.38
C ILE A 49 -15.19 -6.41 1.42
N PHE A 50 -14.14 -7.24 1.49
CA PHE A 50 -13.05 -7.22 0.51
C PHE A 50 -13.57 -7.45 -0.92
N LYS A 51 -14.53 -8.36 -1.10
CA LYS A 51 -15.11 -8.71 -2.40
C LYS A 51 -15.97 -7.60 -3.00
N ASN A 52 -16.72 -6.85 -2.18
CA ASN A 52 -17.77 -5.96 -2.67
C ASN A 52 -17.50 -4.46 -2.46
N VAL A 53 -16.82 -4.05 -1.39
CA VAL A 53 -16.68 -2.63 -1.03
C VAL A 53 -15.35 -2.04 -1.52
N SER A 54 -14.23 -2.74 -1.32
CA SER A 54 -12.91 -2.14 -1.59
C SER A 54 -12.43 -2.24 -3.05
N SER A 55 -12.88 -3.24 -3.83
CA SER A 55 -12.34 -3.48 -5.19
C SER A 55 -13.02 -2.63 -6.27
N LYS A 56 -14.36 -2.59 -6.33
CA LYS A 56 -15.10 -1.91 -7.41
C LYS A 56 -15.06 -0.38 -7.32
N THR A 57 -15.01 0.19 -6.12
CA THR A 57 -15.10 1.65 -5.93
C THR A 57 -13.74 2.37 -5.98
N LYS A 58 -12.63 1.65 -5.79
CA LYS A 58 -11.27 2.22 -5.77
C LYS A 58 -10.45 2.01 -7.03
N GLN A 59 -10.86 1.08 -7.89
CA GLN A 59 -10.18 0.75 -9.15
C GLN A 59 -9.83 2.00 -9.98
N ASN A 60 -10.79 2.90 -10.18
CA ASN A 60 -10.55 4.16 -10.91
C ASN A 60 -9.51 5.07 -10.23
N ASN A 61 -9.43 5.06 -8.90
CA ASN A 61 -8.42 5.83 -8.18
C ASN A 61 -7.01 5.24 -8.37
N TYR A 62 -6.88 3.91 -8.29
CA TYR A 62 -5.60 3.24 -8.54
C TYR A 62 -5.11 3.45 -9.98
N PHE A 63 -6.02 3.39 -10.97
CA PHE A 63 -5.69 3.71 -12.36
C PHE A 63 -5.18 5.15 -12.53
N LYS A 64 -5.82 6.12 -11.86
CA LYS A 64 -5.36 7.52 -11.88
C LYS A 64 -3.98 7.66 -11.26
N ILE A 65 -3.75 7.04 -10.09
CA ILE A 65 -2.45 7.08 -9.41
C ILE A 65 -1.36 6.48 -10.31
N ALA A 66 -1.61 5.31 -10.91
CA ALA A 66 -0.68 4.67 -11.83
C ALA A 66 -0.40 5.55 -13.05
N PHE A 67 -1.42 6.13 -13.67
CA PHE A 67 -1.25 7.04 -14.80
C PHE A 67 -0.40 8.27 -14.41
N PHE A 68 -0.71 8.95 -13.31
CA PHE A 68 0.07 10.09 -12.85
C PHE A 68 1.51 9.70 -12.52
N ALA A 69 1.74 8.55 -11.87
CA ALA A 69 3.08 8.06 -11.58
C ALA A 69 3.89 7.83 -12.88
N THR A 70 3.28 7.21 -13.90
CA THR A 70 3.94 7.00 -15.20
C THR A 70 4.29 8.32 -15.89
N VAL A 71 3.38 9.29 -15.91
CA VAL A 71 3.64 10.62 -16.51
C VAL A 71 4.78 11.33 -15.77
N ILE A 72 4.78 11.29 -14.43
CA ILE A 72 5.84 11.88 -13.62
C ILE A 72 7.19 11.23 -13.96
N MET A 73 7.26 9.89 -14.04
CA MET A 73 8.50 9.19 -14.37
C MET A 73 9.01 9.56 -15.77
N VAL A 74 8.13 9.59 -16.78
CA VAL A 74 8.49 9.96 -18.16
C VAL A 74 9.00 11.39 -18.26
N VAL A 75 8.46 12.32 -17.47
CA VAL A 75 8.92 13.73 -17.44
C VAL A 75 10.21 13.88 -16.65
N LEU A 76 10.37 13.19 -15.53
CA LEU A 76 11.58 13.25 -14.71
C LEU A 76 12.79 12.65 -15.43
N PHE A 77 12.60 11.59 -16.21
CA PHE A 77 13.69 10.90 -16.90
C PHE A 77 14.58 11.83 -17.74
N PRO A 78 14.08 12.60 -18.73
CA PRO A 78 14.91 13.50 -19.54
C PRO A 78 15.51 14.66 -18.74
N ILE A 79 14.81 15.13 -17.70
CA ILE A 79 15.30 16.19 -16.82
C ILE A 79 16.53 15.70 -16.04
N ILE A 80 16.45 14.49 -15.47
CA ILE A 80 17.54 13.87 -14.71
C ILE A 80 18.74 13.58 -15.63
N VAL A 81 18.50 13.05 -16.83
CA VAL A 81 19.57 12.82 -17.83
C VAL A 81 20.27 14.14 -18.18
N SER A 82 19.53 15.24 -18.32
CA SER A 82 20.09 16.57 -18.60
C SER A 82 20.84 17.17 -17.39
N LEU A 83 20.39 16.89 -16.17
CA LEU A 83 21.00 17.35 -14.91
C LEU A 83 22.28 16.58 -14.53
N ASN A 84 22.54 15.43 -15.16
CA ASN A 84 23.79 14.70 -15.01
C ASN A 84 24.93 15.27 -15.89
N ALA A 85 24.69 16.34 -16.65
CA ALA A 85 25.72 17.04 -17.42
C ALA A 85 26.73 17.85 -16.58
N PRO A 86 26.35 18.51 -15.45
CA PRO A 86 27.32 19.09 -14.52
C PRO A 86 27.98 18.01 -13.63
N ASN A 87 29.32 18.01 -13.63
CA ASN A 87 30.23 17.07 -12.92
C ASN A 87 30.20 17.19 -11.38
N ASN A 88 29.02 17.23 -10.75
CA ASN A 88 28.86 17.32 -9.30
C ASN A 88 28.31 16.01 -8.73
N LEU A 89 29.18 15.26 -8.04
CA LEU A 89 28.90 13.96 -7.46
C LEU A 89 27.66 13.92 -6.54
N LEU A 90 27.39 14.99 -5.77
CA LEU A 90 26.18 15.05 -4.93
C LEU A 90 24.90 15.16 -5.76
N ILE A 91 24.94 15.91 -6.87
CA ILE A 91 23.80 16.05 -7.78
C ILE A 91 23.54 14.71 -8.47
N GLU A 92 24.59 14.01 -8.90
CA GLU A 92 24.49 12.67 -9.51
C GLU A 92 23.84 11.66 -8.57
N ILE A 93 24.28 11.59 -7.30
CA ILE A 93 23.68 10.69 -6.30
C ILE A 93 22.19 11.01 -6.09
N CYS A 94 21.83 12.29 -5.95
CA CYS A 94 20.44 12.72 -5.79
C CYS A 94 19.60 12.35 -7.02
N SER A 95 20.14 12.61 -8.22
CA SER A 95 19.53 12.27 -9.50
C SER A 95 19.24 10.78 -9.63
N ILE A 96 20.22 9.92 -9.32
CA ILE A 96 20.08 8.46 -9.33
C ILE A 96 19.01 8.03 -8.33
N PHE A 97 19.02 8.57 -7.11
CA PHE A 97 18.02 8.25 -6.09
C PHE A 97 16.59 8.60 -6.52
N ILE A 98 16.39 9.81 -7.05
CA ILE A 98 15.07 10.26 -7.55
C ILE A 98 14.60 9.36 -8.69
N LEU A 99 15.50 8.97 -9.59
CA LEU A 99 15.19 8.09 -10.71
C LEU A 99 14.75 6.71 -10.21
N LEU A 100 15.53 6.08 -9.32
CA LEU A 100 15.19 4.78 -8.72
C LEU A 100 13.88 4.81 -7.94
N LEU A 101 13.63 5.89 -7.19
CA LEU A 101 12.39 6.10 -6.45
C LEU A 101 11.19 6.24 -7.39
N SER A 102 11.32 7.06 -8.44
CA SER A 102 10.26 7.26 -9.43
C SER A 102 9.93 5.97 -10.18
N LEU A 103 10.95 5.18 -10.53
CA LEU A 103 10.82 3.89 -11.19
C LEU A 103 10.08 2.90 -10.28
N SER A 104 10.57 2.72 -9.06
CA SER A 104 9.98 1.82 -8.07
C SER A 104 8.53 2.20 -7.77
N TYR A 105 8.23 3.51 -7.60
CA TYR A 105 6.88 4.00 -7.33
C TYR A 105 5.92 3.77 -8.50
N THR A 106 6.40 3.97 -9.72
CA THR A 106 5.61 3.73 -10.94
C THR A 106 5.24 2.26 -11.07
N TYR A 107 6.21 1.35 -10.90
CA TYR A 107 5.96 -0.09 -10.94
C TYR A 107 5.01 -0.55 -9.84
N ASN A 108 5.25 -0.15 -8.59
CA ASN A 108 4.39 -0.54 -7.48
C ASN A 108 2.94 -0.02 -7.65
N SER A 109 2.78 1.21 -8.14
CA SER A 109 1.47 1.78 -8.46
C SER A 109 0.78 1.02 -9.61
N PHE A 110 1.53 0.64 -10.64
CA PHE A 110 1.02 -0.15 -11.75
C PHE A 110 0.59 -1.56 -11.32
N ILE A 111 1.39 -2.23 -10.48
CA ILE A 111 1.06 -3.55 -9.91
C ILE A 111 -0.23 -3.47 -9.11
N VAL A 112 -0.37 -2.49 -8.21
CA VAL A 112 -1.62 -2.29 -7.45
C VAL A 112 -2.81 -2.06 -8.39
N SER A 113 -2.63 -1.26 -9.44
CA SER A 113 -3.67 -1.01 -10.43
C SER A 113 -4.06 -2.29 -11.19
N LEU A 114 -3.09 -3.10 -11.61
CA LEU A 114 -3.33 -4.35 -12.33
C LEU A 114 -3.99 -5.39 -11.42
N LEU A 115 -3.51 -5.54 -10.20
CA LEU A 115 -4.06 -6.46 -9.20
C LEU A 115 -5.44 -6.03 -8.70
N SER A 116 -5.80 -4.75 -8.83
CA SER A 116 -7.16 -4.29 -8.57
C SER A 116 -8.21 -4.92 -9.50
N LEU A 117 -7.79 -5.42 -10.68
CA LEU A 117 -8.64 -6.13 -11.63
C LEU A 117 -8.98 -7.56 -11.15
N ASN A 118 -8.06 -8.21 -10.46
CA ASN A 118 -8.20 -9.60 -10.03
C ASN A 118 -8.22 -9.73 -8.50
N ARG A 119 -9.40 -10.05 -7.99
CA ARG A 119 -9.68 -10.18 -6.55
C ARG A 119 -8.80 -11.22 -5.84
N TYR A 120 -8.45 -12.32 -6.51
CA TYR A 120 -7.64 -13.38 -5.89
C TYR A 120 -6.19 -12.94 -5.71
N LEU A 121 -5.62 -12.29 -6.73
CA LEU A 121 -4.24 -11.83 -6.68
C LEU A 121 -4.06 -10.64 -5.71
N ARG A 122 -5.12 -9.89 -5.42
CA ARG A 122 -5.10 -8.82 -4.43
C ARG A 122 -4.95 -9.31 -2.99
N LYS A 123 -5.35 -10.55 -2.70
CA LYS A 123 -4.99 -11.18 -1.42
C LYS A 123 -3.47 -11.22 -1.32
N ILE A 124 -2.82 -11.77 -2.35
CA ILE A 124 -1.36 -11.95 -2.45
C ILE A 124 -0.59 -10.69 -2.88
N LEU A 125 -1.17 -9.51 -2.62
CA LEU A 125 -0.65 -8.24 -3.11
C LEU A 125 0.74 -7.94 -2.53
N PHE A 126 0.96 -8.17 -1.23
CA PHE A 126 2.23 -7.82 -0.62
C PHE A 126 3.35 -8.72 -1.14
N SER A 127 3.13 -10.03 -1.25
CA SER A 127 4.14 -10.93 -1.80
C SER A 127 4.46 -10.63 -3.27
N ILE A 128 3.45 -10.30 -4.08
CA ILE A 128 3.70 -9.92 -5.49
C ILE A 128 4.51 -8.62 -5.57
N LEU A 129 4.18 -7.64 -4.71
CA LEU A 129 4.87 -6.35 -4.68
C LEU A 129 6.33 -6.50 -4.27
N THR A 130 6.62 -7.23 -3.19
CA THR A 130 8.00 -7.47 -2.73
C THR A 130 8.78 -8.32 -3.72
N PHE A 131 8.18 -9.39 -4.26
CA PHE A 131 8.82 -10.24 -5.26
C PHE A 131 9.20 -9.48 -6.54
N ILE A 132 8.30 -8.68 -7.10
CA ILE A 132 8.60 -7.91 -8.32
C ILE A 132 9.67 -6.85 -8.05
N ASN A 133 9.61 -6.16 -6.90
CA ASN A 133 10.67 -5.23 -6.53
C ASN A 133 12.02 -5.94 -6.47
N VAL A 134 12.10 -7.08 -5.79
CA VAL A 134 13.35 -7.85 -5.66
C VAL A 134 13.85 -8.36 -7.00
N PHE A 135 12.95 -8.84 -7.87
CA PHE A 135 13.30 -9.26 -9.22
C PHE A 135 13.92 -8.12 -10.05
N ILE A 136 13.29 -6.94 -10.07
CA ILE A 136 13.79 -5.77 -10.81
C ILE A 136 15.15 -5.32 -10.25
N LEU A 137 15.27 -5.23 -8.92
CA LEU A 137 16.52 -4.85 -8.27
C LEU A 137 17.63 -5.87 -8.55
N GLY A 138 17.29 -7.16 -8.56
CA GLY A 138 18.21 -8.23 -8.89
C GLY A 138 18.68 -8.21 -10.33
N ASP A 139 17.80 -7.92 -11.29
CA ASP A 139 18.19 -7.78 -12.70
C ASP A 139 19.18 -6.63 -12.88
N ILE A 140 18.97 -5.50 -12.19
CA ILE A 140 19.89 -4.36 -12.22
C ILE A 140 21.26 -4.73 -11.59
N ILE A 141 21.26 -5.46 -10.46
CA ILE A 141 22.48 -5.91 -9.80
C ILE A 141 23.23 -6.94 -10.64
N ILE A 142 22.54 -7.91 -11.23
CA ILE A 142 23.16 -8.91 -12.11
C ILE A 142 23.70 -8.23 -13.37
N ALA A 143 22.98 -7.27 -13.95
CA ALA A 143 23.46 -6.51 -15.09
C ALA A 143 24.68 -5.65 -14.76
N SER A 144 24.84 -5.18 -13.52
CA SER A 144 26.01 -4.39 -13.12
C SER A 144 27.25 -5.25 -12.84
N ILE A 145 27.08 -6.53 -12.48
CA ILE A 145 28.18 -7.43 -12.13
C ILE A 145 28.54 -8.37 -13.30
N SER A 146 27.56 -8.84 -14.07
CA SER A 146 27.74 -9.83 -15.12
C SER A 146 28.11 -9.17 -16.45
N ASN A 147 29.26 -9.55 -17.02
CA ASN A 147 29.70 -9.09 -18.35
C ASN A 147 29.09 -9.94 -19.48
N THR A 148 27.84 -10.37 -19.31
CA THR A 148 27.19 -11.35 -20.20
C THR A 148 26.30 -10.63 -21.21
N ASN A 149 26.69 -10.70 -22.50
CA ASN A 149 25.90 -10.15 -23.62
C ASN A 149 24.78 -11.11 -24.08
N THR A 150 24.10 -11.76 -23.14
CA THR A 150 22.97 -12.65 -23.46
C THR A 150 21.73 -11.83 -23.79
N PRO A 151 21.08 -12.04 -24.96
CA PRO A 151 19.93 -11.25 -25.39
C PRO A 151 18.67 -11.51 -24.52
N ASN A 152 18.56 -12.69 -23.91
CA ASN A 152 17.44 -13.02 -23.04
C ASN A 152 17.76 -12.68 -21.57
N ARG A 153 17.30 -11.51 -21.12
CA ARG A 153 17.53 -11.00 -19.76
C ARG A 153 17.00 -11.93 -18.66
N ILE A 154 15.86 -12.58 -18.88
CA ILE A 154 15.25 -13.46 -17.87
C ILE A 154 16.10 -14.71 -17.68
N LEU A 155 16.54 -15.31 -18.77
CA LEU A 155 17.38 -16.50 -18.72
C LEU A 155 18.74 -16.16 -18.08
N ASN A 156 19.31 -15.01 -18.44
CA ASN A 156 20.53 -14.49 -17.82
C ASN A 156 20.40 -14.27 -16.30
N PHE A 157 19.25 -13.75 -15.87
CA PHE A 157 18.96 -13.55 -14.45
C PHE A 157 19.02 -14.87 -13.68
N PHE A 158 18.40 -15.94 -14.20
CA PHE A 158 18.41 -17.24 -13.53
C PHE A 158 19.77 -17.94 -13.58
N GLU A 159 20.51 -17.83 -14.68
CA GLU A 159 21.86 -18.39 -14.80
C GLU A 159 22.84 -17.74 -13.83
N ASN A 160 22.78 -16.41 -13.69
CA ASN A 160 23.68 -15.66 -12.82
C ASN A 160 23.19 -15.55 -11.37
N LEU A 161 22.02 -16.08 -11.04
CA LEU A 161 21.44 -15.94 -9.70
C LEU A 161 22.32 -16.59 -8.61
N PHE A 162 22.91 -17.73 -8.95
CA PHE A 162 23.70 -18.56 -8.04
C PHE A 162 25.21 -18.46 -8.28
N THR A 163 25.64 -17.73 -9.30
CA THR A 163 27.07 -17.55 -9.59
C THR A 163 27.70 -16.66 -8.53
N GLU A 164 28.89 -17.04 -8.09
CA GLU A 164 29.63 -16.30 -7.07
C GLU A 164 30.53 -15.27 -7.76
N TYR A 165 30.31 -13.99 -7.46
CA TYR A 165 31.12 -12.90 -7.99
C TYR A 165 32.02 -12.33 -6.92
N LYS A 166 33.31 -12.23 -7.22
CA LYS A 166 34.26 -11.48 -6.39
C LYS A 166 34.14 -10.00 -6.73
N LEU A 167 33.55 -9.21 -5.84
CA LEU A 167 33.33 -7.78 -6.06
C LEU A 167 34.64 -7.03 -6.36
N GLN A 168 35.74 -7.43 -5.71
CA GLN A 168 37.06 -6.83 -5.93
C GLN A 168 37.59 -7.00 -7.36
N ILE A 169 37.22 -8.09 -8.06
CA ILE A 169 37.63 -8.31 -9.45
C ILE A 169 36.79 -7.45 -10.39
N ALA A 170 35.50 -7.25 -10.08
CA ALA A 170 34.58 -6.48 -10.93
C ALA A 170 34.71 -4.97 -10.75
N PHE A 171 34.94 -4.49 -9.51
CA PHE A 171 34.92 -3.07 -9.17
C PHE A 171 36.26 -2.52 -8.64
N GLY A 172 37.28 -3.36 -8.43
CA GLY A 172 38.60 -2.90 -7.98
C GLY A 172 38.56 -2.17 -6.64
N ASN A 173 39.02 -0.91 -6.63
CA ASN A 173 38.97 -0.03 -5.45
C ASN A 173 37.59 0.64 -5.24
N ASP A 174 36.70 0.55 -6.23
CA ASP A 174 35.41 1.24 -6.24
C ASP A 174 34.25 0.38 -5.70
N ILE A 175 34.56 -0.65 -4.90
CA ILE A 175 33.56 -1.52 -4.24
C ILE A 175 32.56 -0.68 -3.42
N TRP A 176 33.00 0.46 -2.87
CA TRP A 176 32.11 1.35 -2.13
C TRP A 176 30.97 1.92 -2.99
N LEU A 177 31.19 2.17 -4.29
CA LEU A 177 30.14 2.63 -5.20
C LEU A 177 29.05 1.57 -5.40
N PHE A 178 29.43 0.28 -5.44
CA PHE A 178 28.46 -0.82 -5.51
C PHE A 178 27.54 -0.81 -4.30
N TRP A 179 28.09 -0.73 -3.09
CA TRP A 179 27.30 -0.70 -1.85
C TRP A 179 26.47 0.59 -1.72
N LEU A 180 26.97 1.72 -2.21
CA LEU A 180 26.21 2.97 -2.28
C LEU A 180 24.99 2.84 -3.22
N ILE A 181 25.17 2.29 -4.42
CA ILE A 181 24.04 2.08 -5.36
C ILE A 181 23.05 1.08 -4.76
N PHE A 182 23.55 -0.01 -4.16
CA PHE A 182 22.72 -1.00 -3.47
C PHE A 182 21.86 -0.38 -2.36
N THR A 183 22.43 0.47 -1.52
CA THR A 183 21.70 1.15 -0.43
C THR A 183 20.67 2.15 -0.96
N LEU A 184 20.98 2.92 -2.01
CA LEU A 184 20.01 3.81 -2.66
C LEU A 184 18.85 3.04 -3.29
N MET A 185 19.14 1.92 -3.93
CA MET A 185 18.16 1.01 -4.53
C MET A 185 17.21 0.40 -3.49
N THR A 186 17.75 -0.11 -2.38
CA THR A 186 16.94 -0.66 -1.29
C THR A 186 16.10 0.42 -0.60
N ALA A 187 16.69 1.58 -0.30
CA ALA A 187 15.97 2.70 0.32
C ALA A 187 14.83 3.22 -0.56
N SER A 188 15.08 3.42 -1.86
CA SER A 188 14.06 3.88 -2.81
C SER A 188 12.90 2.88 -2.95
N SER A 189 13.20 1.58 -2.98
CA SER A 189 12.19 0.53 -2.98
C SER A 189 11.35 0.54 -1.70
N CYS A 190 11.97 0.68 -0.53
CA CYS A 190 11.26 0.76 0.75
C CYS A 190 10.34 1.99 0.84
N ILE A 191 10.84 3.17 0.44
CA ILE A 191 10.03 4.40 0.41
C ILE A 191 8.87 4.26 -0.57
N SER A 192 9.10 3.64 -1.73
CA SER A 192 8.06 3.37 -2.71
C SER A 192 6.97 2.45 -2.16
N LEU A 193 7.36 1.35 -1.49
CA LEU A 193 6.43 0.46 -0.79
C LEU A 193 5.58 1.25 0.22
N TYR A 194 6.20 2.09 1.05
CA TYR A 194 5.47 2.92 2.02
C TYR A 194 4.42 3.83 1.36
N LEU A 195 4.79 4.54 0.28
CA LEU A 195 3.87 5.44 -0.42
C LEU A 195 2.64 4.70 -0.96
N VAL A 196 2.84 3.49 -1.45
CA VAL A 196 1.78 2.64 -2.01
C VAL A 196 0.91 2.04 -0.92
N LEU A 197 1.51 1.58 0.18
CA LEU A 197 0.79 1.02 1.34
C LEU A 197 -0.11 2.06 2.02
N LYS A 198 0.31 3.32 2.05
CA LYS A 198 -0.50 4.44 2.56
C LYS A 198 -1.84 4.60 1.84
N THR A 199 -1.98 4.08 0.61
CA THR A 199 -3.23 4.16 -0.17
C THR A 199 -4.21 3.00 0.09
N GLN A 200 -3.77 1.97 0.81
CA GLN A 200 -4.54 0.76 1.09
C GLN A 200 -5.49 0.94 2.29
N ASP A 201 -6.53 0.11 2.36
CA ASP A 201 -7.45 0.08 3.52
C ASP A 201 -6.89 -0.77 4.67
N VAL A 202 -7.45 -0.59 5.88
CA VAL A 202 -7.11 -1.43 7.06
C VAL A 202 -7.23 -2.91 6.75
N PHE A 203 -8.31 -3.32 6.07
CA PHE A 203 -8.55 -4.72 5.76
C PHE A 203 -7.44 -5.34 4.89
N GLU A 204 -6.87 -4.55 3.98
CA GLU A 204 -5.76 -4.97 3.14
C GLU A 204 -4.47 -5.03 3.93
N LEU A 205 -4.19 -4.00 4.71
CA LEU A 205 -3.01 -3.94 5.57
C LEU A 205 -2.96 -5.12 6.56
N GLU A 206 -4.09 -5.46 7.20
CA GLU A 206 -4.18 -6.63 8.09
C GLU A 206 -3.92 -7.95 7.35
N PHE A 207 -4.35 -8.06 6.08
CA PHE A 207 -4.06 -9.24 5.28
C PHE A 207 -2.58 -9.33 4.94
N MET A 208 -1.99 -8.22 4.49
CA MET A 208 -0.57 -8.08 4.19
C MET A 208 0.32 -8.39 5.39
N GLU A 209 -0.09 -8.06 6.62
CA GLU A 209 0.62 -8.46 7.84
C GLU A 209 0.74 -9.99 7.95
N THR A 210 -0.37 -10.68 7.71
CA THR A 210 -0.39 -12.15 7.74
C THR A 210 0.55 -12.71 6.67
N GLU A 211 0.57 -12.13 5.47
CA GLU A 211 1.50 -12.51 4.41
C GLU A 211 2.96 -12.23 4.78
N ASN A 212 3.24 -11.06 5.36
CA ASN A 212 4.59 -10.66 5.75
C ASN A 212 5.16 -11.63 6.80
N ARG A 213 4.35 -12.06 7.77
CA ARG A 213 4.78 -13.06 8.77
C ARG A 213 5.14 -14.40 8.12
N LEU A 214 4.37 -14.84 7.13
CA LEU A 214 4.67 -16.07 6.39
C LEU A 214 5.95 -15.93 5.54
N LEU A 215 6.10 -14.80 4.85
CA LEU A 215 7.30 -14.49 4.08
C LEU A 215 8.54 -14.46 4.97
N LEU A 216 8.49 -13.73 6.09
CA LEU A 216 9.60 -13.63 7.04
C LEU A 216 9.98 -15.01 7.61
N SER A 217 8.98 -15.84 7.94
CA SER A 217 9.21 -17.21 8.41
C SER A 217 9.92 -18.08 7.36
N SER A 218 9.49 -18.00 6.10
CA SER A 218 10.12 -18.72 5.00
C SER A 218 11.54 -18.20 4.73
N LEU A 219 11.73 -16.89 4.82
CA LEU A 219 12.98 -16.22 4.53
C LEU A 219 14.04 -16.55 5.59
N ALA A 220 13.66 -16.67 6.86
CA ALA A 220 14.56 -17.10 7.92
C ALA A 220 15.20 -18.47 7.67
N ILE A 221 14.44 -19.40 7.06
CA ILE A 221 14.96 -20.73 6.68
C ILE A 221 15.93 -20.59 5.50
N VAL A 222 15.56 -19.80 4.49
CA VAL A 222 16.36 -19.63 3.26
C VAL A 222 17.68 -18.89 3.54
N THR A 223 17.66 -17.82 4.34
CA THR A 223 18.85 -17.03 4.68
C THR A 223 19.85 -17.83 5.50
N PHE A 224 19.38 -18.75 6.35
CA PHE A 224 20.24 -19.68 7.09
C PHE A 224 21.04 -20.61 6.15
N ILE A 225 20.45 -21.02 5.03
CA ILE A 225 21.07 -21.96 4.07
C ILE A 225 22.05 -21.26 3.13
N ILE A 226 21.68 -20.07 2.62
CA ILE A 226 22.39 -19.45 1.50
C ILE A 226 23.69 -18.77 1.94
N GLY A 227 23.76 -18.27 3.17
CA GLY A 227 24.90 -17.51 3.69
C GLY A 227 25.12 -16.19 2.94
N ILE A 228 25.58 -15.15 3.63
CA ILE A 228 25.89 -13.85 3.02
C ILE A 228 27.35 -13.53 3.33
N ASP A 229 28.14 -13.30 2.28
CA ASP A 229 29.52 -12.85 2.35
C ASP A 229 29.60 -11.47 1.68
N ILE A 230 30.40 -10.56 2.26
CA ILE A 230 30.55 -9.17 1.83
C ILE A 230 31.52 -9.07 0.65
N ASP A 231 32.51 -9.95 0.56
CA ASP A 231 33.57 -9.88 -0.46
C ASP A 231 33.25 -10.77 -1.67
N LYS A 232 32.60 -11.91 -1.43
CA LYS A 232 32.16 -12.86 -2.45
C LYS A 232 30.66 -12.93 -2.48
N VAL A 233 30.08 -12.15 -3.39
CA VAL A 233 28.64 -11.97 -3.38
C VAL A 233 27.97 -12.90 -4.37
N LYS A 234 27.04 -13.69 -3.85
CA LYS A 234 26.05 -14.43 -4.64
C LYS A 234 24.82 -13.54 -4.81
N PRO A 235 24.36 -13.24 -6.03
CA PRO A 235 23.20 -12.39 -6.25
C PRO A 235 21.96 -12.85 -5.47
N ILE A 236 21.73 -14.16 -5.36
CA ILE A 236 20.65 -14.71 -4.53
C ILE A 236 20.74 -14.30 -3.05
N GLY A 237 21.95 -14.23 -2.48
CA GLY A 237 22.15 -13.75 -1.11
C GLY A 237 21.78 -12.28 -0.95
N ILE A 238 22.14 -11.43 -1.94
CA ILE A 238 21.69 -10.04 -1.96
C ILE A 238 20.17 -9.95 -2.06
N LEU A 239 19.54 -10.73 -2.95
CA LEU A 239 18.09 -10.71 -3.12
C LEU A 239 17.35 -11.09 -1.84
N CYS A 240 17.84 -12.11 -1.14
CA CYS A 240 17.34 -12.46 0.18
C CYS A 240 17.51 -11.30 1.18
N LEU A 241 18.65 -10.61 1.18
CA LEU A 241 18.89 -9.46 2.04
C LEU A 241 17.93 -8.30 1.73
N ILE A 242 17.66 -8.01 0.45
CA ILE A 242 16.66 -7.02 0.03
C ILE A 242 15.27 -7.40 0.58
N LEU A 243 14.88 -8.68 0.45
CA LEU A 243 13.61 -9.18 1.00
C LEU A 243 13.55 -9.02 2.52
N VAL A 244 14.63 -9.32 3.25
CA VAL A 244 14.68 -9.15 4.72
C VAL A 244 14.47 -7.69 5.07
N ILE A 245 15.18 -6.78 4.41
CA ILE A 245 15.05 -5.34 4.65
C ILE A 245 13.63 -4.87 4.36
N GLN A 246 13.02 -5.28 3.24
CA GLN A 246 11.66 -4.88 2.88
C GLN A 246 10.60 -5.40 3.86
N THR A 247 10.73 -6.65 4.31
CA THR A 247 9.79 -7.27 5.26
C THR A 247 9.89 -6.66 6.66
N ALA A 248 11.10 -6.39 7.13
CA ALA A 248 11.33 -5.68 8.39
C ALA A 248 10.85 -4.23 8.33
N PHE A 249 11.15 -3.53 7.22
CA PHE A 249 10.66 -2.16 6.99
C PHE A 249 9.12 -2.14 6.98
N PHE A 250 8.48 -3.08 6.29
CA PHE A 250 7.03 -3.20 6.28
C PHE A 250 6.43 -3.30 7.68
N GLU A 251 7.00 -4.13 8.56
CA GLU A 251 6.49 -4.33 9.92
C GLU A 251 6.46 -3.05 10.77
N VAL A 252 7.52 -2.23 10.64
CA VAL A 252 7.63 -0.94 11.33
C VAL A 252 6.56 0.04 10.82
N PHE A 253 6.43 0.20 9.50
CA PHE A 253 5.50 1.17 8.92
C PHE A 253 4.04 0.71 8.96
N TYR A 254 3.79 -0.59 8.86
CA TYR A 254 2.47 -1.18 9.05
C TYR A 254 1.90 -0.78 10.40
N SER A 255 2.68 -0.99 11.47
CA SER A 255 2.28 -0.64 12.85
C SER A 255 1.92 0.84 12.98
N PHE A 256 2.68 1.72 12.33
CA PHE A 256 2.44 3.16 12.30
C PHE A 256 1.18 3.56 11.50
N LEU A 257 0.94 2.94 10.34
CA LEU A 257 -0.27 3.23 9.55
C LEU A 257 -1.53 2.75 10.27
N LEU A 258 -1.46 1.57 10.87
CA LEU A 258 -2.57 0.95 11.60
C LEU A 258 -2.93 1.75 12.85
N SER A 259 -1.93 2.21 13.62
CA SER A 259 -2.18 3.01 14.83
C SER A 259 -2.98 4.27 14.54
N LYS A 260 -2.64 4.99 13.47
CA LYS A 260 -3.36 6.19 13.03
C LYS A 260 -4.81 5.92 12.63
N MET A 261 -5.10 4.75 12.05
CA MET A 261 -6.46 4.37 11.68
C MET A 261 -7.25 3.92 12.92
N TYR A 262 -6.60 3.20 13.82
CA TYR A 262 -7.18 2.77 15.10
C TYR A 262 -7.48 3.95 16.04
N GLU A 263 -6.66 5.00 16.05
CA GLU A 263 -6.97 6.23 16.78
C GLU A 263 -8.31 6.83 16.34
N LYS A 264 -8.57 6.88 15.03
CA LYS A 264 -9.86 7.35 14.49
C LYS A 264 -11.01 6.43 14.87
N ALA A 265 -10.83 5.12 14.77
CA ALA A 265 -11.84 4.16 15.16
C ALA A 265 -12.14 4.26 16.67
N GLN A 266 -11.11 4.47 17.48
CA GLN A 266 -11.21 4.64 18.93
C GLN A 266 -11.96 5.91 19.31
N SER A 267 -11.68 7.05 18.67
CA SER A 267 -12.40 8.29 18.95
C SER A 267 -13.90 8.15 18.65
N ILE A 268 -14.25 7.44 17.58
CA ILE A 268 -15.66 7.19 17.24
C ILE A 268 -16.33 6.30 18.29
N ILE A 269 -15.67 5.21 18.73
CA ILE A 269 -16.22 4.37 19.81
C ILE A 269 -16.43 5.19 21.08
N GLN A 270 -15.44 5.98 21.50
CA GLN A 270 -15.55 6.78 22.71
C GLN A 270 -16.71 7.77 22.63
N GLU A 271 -16.92 8.42 21.49
CA GLU A 271 -18.05 9.31 21.27
C GLU A 271 -19.39 8.57 21.36
N GLN A 272 -19.50 7.38 20.77
CA GLN A 272 -20.75 6.62 20.70
C GLN A 272 -21.08 5.85 21.98
N VAL A 273 -20.07 5.42 22.76
CA VAL A 273 -20.30 4.73 24.05
C VAL A 273 -20.96 5.66 25.07
N LEU A 274 -20.62 6.96 25.02
CA LEU A 274 -21.16 7.98 25.92
C LEU A 274 -22.61 8.36 25.60
N LYS A 275 -23.13 7.94 24.44
CA LYS A 275 -24.50 8.23 24.01
C LYS A 275 -25.48 7.23 24.59
N ASN A 276 -26.73 7.67 24.73
CA ASN A 276 -27.84 6.78 25.05
C ASN A 276 -28.13 5.90 23.84
N GLU A 277 -28.74 4.74 24.06
CA GLU A 277 -28.98 3.75 23.01
C GLU A 277 -29.79 4.31 21.83
N ASP A 278 -30.73 5.23 22.11
CA ASP A 278 -31.55 5.89 21.09
C ASP A 278 -30.80 6.96 20.27
N SER A 279 -29.63 7.43 20.72
CA SER A 279 -28.84 8.47 20.05
C SER A 279 -27.54 7.96 19.40
N ILE A 280 -27.31 6.65 19.43
CA ILE A 280 -26.19 6.03 18.74
C ILE A 280 -26.48 5.99 17.24
N ASP A 281 -25.52 6.49 16.46
CA ASP A 281 -25.62 6.56 15.00
C ASP A 281 -24.96 5.32 14.36
N TYR A 282 -25.76 4.49 13.68
CA TYR A 282 -25.27 3.31 12.96
C TYR A 282 -24.21 3.67 11.91
N ASN A 283 -24.35 4.80 11.21
CA ASN A 283 -23.37 5.20 10.19
C ASN A 283 -22.00 5.48 10.82
N ARG A 284 -21.97 5.97 12.07
CA ARG A 284 -20.73 6.13 12.82
C ARG A 284 -20.14 4.79 13.26
N LEU A 285 -20.96 3.80 13.61
CA LEU A 285 -20.46 2.45 13.90
C LEU A 285 -19.85 1.80 12.64
N VAL A 286 -20.46 2.01 11.48
CA VAL A 286 -19.92 1.56 10.19
C VAL A 286 -18.61 2.26 9.86
N GLU A 287 -18.51 3.57 10.12
CA GLU A 287 -17.27 4.33 9.96
C GLU A 287 -16.17 3.83 10.93
N CYS A 288 -16.54 3.49 12.16
CA CYS A 288 -15.62 2.85 13.10
C CYS A 288 -15.09 1.52 12.56
N TYR A 289 -15.97 0.68 12.02
CA TYR A 289 -15.54 -0.58 11.41
C TYR A 289 -14.66 -0.37 10.18
N TYR A 290 -14.97 0.62 9.34
CA TYR A 290 -14.16 0.99 8.18
C TYR A 290 -12.72 1.37 8.55
N TYR A 291 -12.53 2.14 9.63
CA TYR A 291 -11.19 2.54 10.10
C TYR A 291 -10.54 1.54 11.05
N GLY A 292 -11.30 0.68 11.70
CA GLY A 292 -10.82 -0.17 12.77
C GLY A 292 -10.65 -1.65 12.38
N GLY A 293 -11.16 -2.05 11.22
CA GLY A 293 -11.00 -3.43 10.74
C GLY A 293 -11.62 -4.47 11.67
N GLU A 294 -11.12 -5.71 11.60
CA GLU A 294 -11.68 -6.81 12.42
C GLU A 294 -11.48 -6.58 13.92
N LYS A 295 -10.35 -5.97 14.31
CA LYS A 295 -10.07 -5.66 15.73
C LYS A 295 -11.19 -4.81 16.36
N TYR A 296 -11.69 -3.82 15.63
CA TYR A 296 -12.78 -2.97 16.12
C TYR A 296 -14.15 -3.56 15.88
N LYS A 297 -14.32 -4.43 14.88
CA LYS A 297 -15.54 -5.23 14.73
C LYS A 297 -15.81 -6.08 15.97
N GLU A 298 -14.81 -6.80 16.47
CA GLU A 298 -14.95 -7.59 17.71
C GLU A 298 -15.37 -6.70 18.88
N LYS A 299 -14.76 -5.51 18.99
CA LYS A 299 -15.10 -4.53 20.03
C LYS A 299 -16.54 -4.01 19.89
N LEU A 300 -16.98 -3.69 18.67
CA LEU A 300 -18.36 -3.28 18.38
C LEU A 300 -19.36 -4.39 18.74
N LEU A 301 -19.09 -5.63 18.35
CA LEU A 301 -19.96 -6.78 18.61
C LEU A 301 -19.94 -7.23 20.08
N SER A 302 -18.87 -6.94 20.82
CA SER A 302 -18.79 -7.21 22.27
C SER A 302 -19.61 -6.25 23.12
N THR A 303 -19.96 -5.07 22.57
CA THR A 303 -20.72 -4.05 23.29
C THR A 303 -22.20 -4.19 22.99
N GLU A 304 -23.00 -4.53 24.00
CA GLU A 304 -24.43 -4.86 23.85
C GLU A 304 -25.23 -3.78 23.11
N LYS A 305 -25.11 -2.52 23.55
CA LYS A 305 -25.81 -1.37 22.93
C LYS A 305 -25.51 -1.23 21.44
N PHE A 306 -24.26 -1.47 21.02
CA PHE A 306 -23.87 -1.38 19.62
C PHE A 306 -24.41 -2.55 18.82
N LEU A 307 -24.31 -3.77 19.36
CA LEU A 307 -24.82 -4.98 18.72
C LEU A 307 -26.32 -4.87 18.41
N VAL A 308 -27.13 -4.38 19.35
CA VAL A 308 -28.58 -4.19 19.16
C VAL A 308 -28.86 -3.29 17.95
N ILE A 309 -28.14 -2.19 17.82
CA ILE A 309 -28.33 -1.21 16.75
C ILE A 309 -27.87 -1.75 15.40
N ILE A 310 -26.74 -2.47 15.37
CA ILE A 310 -26.20 -3.12 14.18
C ILE A 310 -27.21 -4.13 13.64
N VAL A 311 -27.72 -5.02 14.51
CA VAL A 311 -28.73 -6.02 14.16
C VAL A 311 -30.00 -5.37 13.65
N LYS A 312 -30.50 -4.32 14.34
CA LYS A 312 -31.73 -3.62 13.96
C LYS A 312 -31.65 -3.00 12.55
N ASN A 313 -30.49 -2.44 12.18
CA ASN A 313 -30.29 -1.80 10.88
C ASN A 313 -29.99 -2.79 9.75
N GLU A 314 -29.15 -3.79 9.99
CA GLU A 314 -28.68 -4.70 8.93
C GLU A 314 -29.63 -5.85 8.63
N LEU A 315 -30.32 -6.38 9.64
CA LEU A 315 -31.20 -7.55 9.48
C LEU A 315 -32.66 -7.18 9.17
N LYS A 316 -33.05 -5.89 9.25
CA LYS A 316 -34.36 -5.27 8.90
C LYS A 316 -35.66 -5.99 9.34
N SER A 317 -35.60 -7.14 9.99
CA SER A 317 -36.72 -8.08 10.18
C SER A 317 -37.25 -8.15 11.61
N LEU A 318 -36.60 -7.52 12.58
CA LEU A 318 -37.04 -7.58 13.96
C LEU A 318 -37.88 -6.35 14.32
N LYS A 319 -39.07 -6.25 13.72
CA LYS A 319 -40.03 -5.20 14.10
C LYS A 319 -40.54 -5.36 15.55
N ASP A 320 -40.30 -6.51 16.17
CA ASP A 320 -40.66 -6.84 17.57
C ASP A 320 -39.40 -7.17 18.41
N LEU A 321 -38.62 -6.15 18.73
CA LEU A 321 -37.31 -6.27 19.38
C LEU A 321 -37.37 -6.17 20.92
N LYS A 322 -38.41 -6.72 21.57
CA LYS A 322 -38.60 -6.68 23.04
C LYS A 322 -38.52 -8.04 23.77
N THR A 323 -38.23 -9.16 23.09
CA THR A 323 -38.47 -10.52 23.64
C THR A 323 -37.26 -11.46 23.52
N TYR A 324 -37.34 -12.64 24.17
CA TYR A 324 -36.39 -13.77 24.25
C TYR A 324 -35.60 -14.11 22.96
N ASP A 325 -36.13 -13.76 21.79
CA ASP A 325 -35.42 -13.88 20.51
C ASP A 325 -34.14 -13.02 20.42
N ASN A 326 -34.06 -11.89 21.16
CA ASN A 326 -32.82 -11.11 21.31
C ASN A 326 -31.69 -11.95 21.93
N TYR A 327 -32.01 -12.73 22.97
CA TYR A 327 -31.04 -13.60 23.64
C TYR A 327 -30.61 -14.77 22.74
N ARG A 328 -31.54 -15.32 21.95
CA ARG A 328 -31.25 -16.43 21.03
C ARG A 328 -30.41 -15.98 19.84
N LEU A 329 -30.72 -14.81 19.26
CA LEU A 329 -29.95 -14.21 18.18
C LEU A 329 -28.56 -13.77 18.67
N TYR A 330 -28.48 -13.16 19.84
CA TYR A 330 -27.22 -12.85 20.54
C TYR A 330 -26.36 -14.10 20.70
N LYS A 331 -26.95 -15.20 21.21
CA LYS A 331 -26.26 -16.48 21.40
C LYS A 331 -25.82 -17.10 20.08
N ALA A 332 -26.63 -16.99 19.03
CA ALA A 332 -26.32 -17.51 17.70
C ALA A 332 -25.21 -16.71 16.97
N ILE A 333 -25.22 -15.38 17.08
CA ILE A 333 -24.16 -14.52 16.50
C ILE A 333 -22.86 -14.69 17.29
N ARG A 334 -22.92 -14.69 18.62
CA ARG A 334 -21.76 -14.92 19.48
C ARG A 334 -21.15 -16.31 19.27
N ALA A 335 -21.97 -17.34 19.07
CA ALA A 335 -21.50 -18.70 18.76
C ALA A 335 -20.98 -18.89 17.33
N ARG A 336 -21.18 -17.93 16.41
CA ARG A 336 -20.67 -17.98 15.03
C ARG A 336 -19.31 -17.30 14.85
N ASN A 337 -18.95 -16.42 15.78
CA ASN A 337 -17.72 -15.61 15.75
C ASN A 337 -16.69 -16.04 16.81
N ILE A 338 -16.99 -17.08 17.61
CA ILE A 338 -16.04 -17.88 18.40
C ILE A 338 -15.77 -19.14 17.58
#